data_AF-A0A2W5T0N4-F1
#
_entry.id   AF-A0A2W5T0N4-F1
#
_cell.length_a   1.000
_cell.length_b   1.000
_cell.length_c   1.000
_cell.angle_alpha   90.00
_cell.angle_beta   90.00
_cell.angle_gamma   90.00
#
_symmetry.space_group_name_H-M   'P 1'
#
loop_
_entity.id
_entity.type
_entity.pdbx_description
1 polymer ?
#
loop_
_entity_poly.entity_id
_entity_poly.type
_entity_poly.pdbx_seq_one_letter_code
_entity_poly.pdbx_strand_id
1 'polypeptide(L)'
;MNGEVLIEELNDLRNAQVPNKLLSDLVVGLRDLHGVRVSEAALRLTQLAANRFSGTPALSSLMVRWSKKLKVEADVPLLVSHFERLAIAAAVVASVRRATESLKR
;
A
#
# COMPACT_ATOMS: atom_id res chain seq x y z
N MET A 1 10.55 -9.22 8.18
CA MET A 1 9.37 -8.40 7.83
C MET A 1 8.20 -8.88 8.67
N ASN A 2 7.60 -7.99 9.49
CA ASN A 2 6.56 -8.37 10.47
C ASN A 2 5.19 -8.51 9.79
N GLY A 3 4.64 -9.72 9.81
CA GLY A 3 3.28 -9.99 9.32
C GLY A 3 2.19 -9.24 10.10
N GLU A 4 2.43 -8.92 11.37
CA GLU A 4 1.50 -8.15 12.21
C GLU A 4 1.20 -6.76 11.64
N VAL A 5 2.23 -6.02 11.24
CA VAL A 5 2.09 -4.68 10.63
C VAL A 5 1.25 -4.74 9.35
N LEU A 6 1.44 -5.79 8.54
CA LEU A 6 0.64 -5.97 7.32
C LEU A 6 -0.84 -6.17 7.64
N ILE A 7 -1.15 -6.95 8.68
CA ILE A 7 -2.52 -7.23 9.11
C ILE A 7 -3.18 -5.98 9.68
N GLU A 8 -2.47 -5.22 10.51
CA GLU A 8 -2.93 -3.94 11.05
C GLU A 8 -3.28 -2.96 9.92
N GLU A 9 -2.36 -2.74 8.99
CA GLU A 9 -2.58 -1.83 7.86
C GLU A 9 -3.71 -2.30 6.94
N LEU A 10 -3.83 -3.62 6.74
CA LEU A 10 -4.95 -4.18 5.99
C LEU A 10 -6.30 -3.93 6.70
N ASN A 11 -6.34 -4.08 8.03
CA ASN A 11 -7.52 -3.78 8.82
C ASN A 11 -7.89 -2.29 8.74
N ASP A 12 -6.91 -1.40 8.87
CA ASP A 12 -7.11 0.05 8.75
C ASP A 12 -7.68 0.43 7.39
N LEU A 13 -7.09 -0.08 6.30
CA LEU A 13 -7.54 0.19 4.94
C LEU A 13 -8.95 -0.36 4.68
N ARG A 14 -9.26 -1.55 5.23
CA ARG A 14 -10.59 -2.15 5.14
C ARG A 14 -11.62 -1.31 5.90
N ASN A 15 -11.30 -0.87 7.11
CA ASN A 15 -12.19 -0.04 7.93
C ASN A 15 -12.45 1.32 7.25
N ALA A 16 -11.44 1.86 6.57
CA ALA A 16 -11.55 3.05 5.74
C ALA A 16 -12.18 2.81 4.36
N GLN A 17 -12.65 1.58 4.08
CA GLN A 17 -13.30 1.19 2.83
C GLN A 17 -12.47 1.50 1.57
N VAL A 18 -11.15 1.38 1.66
CA VAL A 18 -10.25 1.66 0.53
C VAL A 18 -10.51 0.64 -0.60
N PRO A 19 -10.84 1.08 -1.83
CA PRO A 19 -11.05 0.17 -2.95
C PRO A 19 -9.75 -0.57 -3.33
N ASN A 20 -9.84 -1.89 -3.53
CA ASN A 20 -8.69 -2.71 -3.97
C ASN A 20 -8.01 -2.17 -5.25
N LYS A 21 -8.78 -1.55 -6.15
CA LYS A 21 -8.23 -0.92 -7.36
C LYS A 21 -7.16 0.13 -7.03
N LEU A 22 -7.35 0.92 -5.97
CA LEU A 22 -6.39 1.94 -5.56
C LEU A 22 -5.09 1.33 -5.03
N LEU A 23 -5.16 0.15 -4.40
CA LEU A 23 -3.97 -0.59 -3.96
C LEU A 23 -3.18 -1.13 -5.15
N SER A 24 -3.86 -1.64 -6.18
CA SER A 24 -3.21 -2.03 -7.43
C SER A 24 -2.58 -0.82 -8.14
N ASP A 25 -3.30 0.30 -8.22
CA ASP A 25 -2.80 1.55 -8.81
C ASP A 25 -1.58 2.10 -8.06
N LEU A 26 -1.56 1.93 -6.73
CA LEU A 26 -0.42 2.28 -5.89
C LEU A 26 0.80 1.45 -6.28
N VAL A 27 0.68 0.12 -6.32
CA VAL A 27 1.79 -0.77 -6.70
C VAL A 27 2.37 -0.38 -8.06
N VAL A 28 1.51 -0.08 -9.04
CA VAL A 28 1.96 0.39 -10.36
C VAL A 28 2.75 1.70 -10.24
N GLY A 29 2.25 2.68 -9.48
CA GLY A 29 2.92 3.96 -9.27
C GLY A 29 4.24 3.88 -8.50
N LEU A 30 4.50 2.78 -7.78
CA LEU A 30 5.75 2.57 -7.04
C LEU A 30 6.84 1.86 -7.85
N ARG A 31 6.52 1.25 -9.01
CA ARG A 31 7.49 0.48 -9.81
C ARG A 31 8.70 1.32 -10.25
N ASP A 32 8.47 2.60 -10.51
CA ASP A 32 9.50 3.52 -10.99
C ASP A 32 10.40 4.05 -9.86
N LEU A 33 10.22 3.58 -8.62
CA LEU A 33 11.08 3.93 -7.48
C LEU A 33 12.31 3.02 -7.37
N HIS A 34 12.37 1.90 -8.09
CA HIS A 34 13.53 1.02 -8.05
C HIS A 34 14.78 1.73 -8.59
N GLY A 35 15.88 1.68 -7.82
CA GLY A 35 17.14 2.33 -8.17
C GLY A 35 17.18 3.85 -7.92
N VAL A 36 16.09 4.43 -7.39
CA VAL A 36 16.03 5.85 -7.02
C VAL A 36 16.67 6.08 -5.65
N ARG A 37 17.33 7.23 -5.47
CA ARG A 37 17.92 7.62 -4.18
C ARG A 37 16.83 7.76 -3.11
N VAL A 38 17.17 7.46 -1.86
CA VAL A 38 16.20 7.44 -0.75
C VAL A 38 15.44 8.75 -0.56
N SER A 39 16.11 9.90 -0.68
CA SER A 39 15.49 11.23 -0.54
C SER A 39 14.50 11.53 -1.67
N GLU A 40 14.84 11.13 -2.89
CA GLU A 40 13.96 11.28 -4.05
C GLU A 40 12.78 10.29 -3.99
N ALA A 41 13.01 9.06 -3.55
CA ALA A 41 11.94 8.08 -3.34
C ALA A 41 10.93 8.57 -2.29
N ALA A 42 11.40 9.14 -1.18
CA ALA A 42 10.53 9.71 -0.13
C ALA A 42 9.71 10.90 -0.65
N LEU A 43 10.31 11.77 -1.47
CA LEU A 43 9.62 12.89 -2.11
C LEU A 43 8.54 12.39 -3.08
N ARG A 44 8.90 11.47 -3.98
CA ARG A 44 7.98 10.88 -4.97
C ARG A 44 6.80 10.15 -4.30
N LEU A 45 7.04 9.43 -3.21
CA LEU A 45 5.98 8.81 -2.40
C LEU A 45 5.00 9.84 -1.86
N THR A 46 5.51 10.93 -1.30
CA THR A 46 4.69 12.01 -0.74
C THR A 46 3.88 12.72 -1.83
N GLN A 47 4.49 12.95 -2.99
CA GLN A 47 3.80 13.52 -4.16
C GLN A 47 2.72 12.58 -4.72
N LEU A 48 3.01 11.29 -4.82
CA LEU A 48 2.04 10.28 -5.27
C LEU A 48 0.84 10.23 -4.30
N ALA A 49 1.11 10.29 -2.99
CA ALA A 49 0.09 10.34 -1.95
C ALA A 49 -0.81 11.59 -2.05
N ALA A 50 -0.23 12.75 -2.34
CA ALA A 50 -0.95 14.03 -2.45
C ALA A 50 -1.71 14.16 -3.78
N ASN A 51 -1.16 13.66 -4.88
CA ASN A 51 -1.72 13.89 -6.21
C ASN A 51 -2.73 12.81 -6.61
N ARG A 52 -2.37 11.53 -6.41
CA ARG A 52 -3.15 10.40 -6.93
C ARG A 52 -4.10 9.80 -5.89
N PHE A 53 -3.77 9.94 -4.59
CA PHE A 53 -4.48 9.28 -3.50
C PHE A 53 -5.07 10.25 -2.47
N SER A 54 -5.12 11.56 -2.76
CA SER A 54 -5.69 12.57 -1.86
C SER A 54 -7.16 12.32 -1.50
N GLY A 55 -7.93 11.76 -2.42
CA GLY A 55 -9.33 11.34 -2.17
C GLY A 55 -9.46 10.12 -1.25
N THR A 56 -8.36 9.54 -0.78
CA THR A 56 -8.35 8.37 0.11
C THR A 56 -7.38 8.60 1.28
N PRO A 57 -7.81 9.34 2.32
CA PRO A 57 -6.92 9.82 3.38
C PRO A 57 -6.16 8.71 4.12
N ALA A 58 -6.79 7.55 4.35
CA ALA A 58 -6.14 6.41 4.98
C ALA A 58 -4.95 5.88 4.16
N LEU A 59 -5.12 5.74 2.83
CA LEU A 59 -4.06 5.28 1.93
C LEU A 59 -2.95 6.33 1.78
N SER A 60 -3.33 7.59 1.59
CA SER A 60 -2.37 8.71 1.51
C SER A 60 -1.52 8.82 2.79
N SER A 61 -2.16 8.73 3.96
CA SER A 61 -1.48 8.77 5.26
C SER A 61 -0.53 7.60 5.46
N LEU A 62 -0.93 6.39 5.02
CA LEU A 62 -0.09 5.21 5.04
C LEU A 62 1.19 5.42 4.20
N MET A 63 1.03 5.95 2.98
CA MET A 63 2.17 6.25 2.10
C MET A 63 3.12 7.27 2.72
N VAL A 64 2.60 8.37 3.28
CA VAL A 64 3.42 9.40 3.95
C VAL A 64 4.10 8.85 5.21
N ARG A 65 3.45 7.97 5.95
CA ARG A 65 4.07 7.29 7.10
C ARG A 65 5.25 6.43 6.66
N TRP A 66 5.12 5.72 5.55
CA TRP A 66 6.19 4.90 4.99
C TRP A 66 7.31 5.73 4.35
N SER A 67 7.01 6.86 3.71
CA SER A 67 8.06 7.75 3.18
C SER A 67 8.98 8.28 4.29
N LYS A 68 8.43 8.56 5.48
CA LYS A 68 9.19 8.96 6.67
C LYS A 68 10.03 7.83 7.30
N LYS A 69 9.76 6.58 6.95
CA LYS A 69 10.50 5.41 7.44
C LYS A 69 11.71 5.07 6.58
N LEU A 70 11.81 5.63 5.37
CA LEU A 70 12.95 5.45 4.48
C LEU A 70 14.19 6.15 5.05
N LYS A 71 15.26 5.40 5.29
CA LYS A 71 16.53 5.90 5.84
C LYS A 71 17.71 5.64 4.89
N VAL A 72 17.69 4.51 4.19
CA VAL A 72 18.74 4.09 3.26
C VAL A 72 18.13 3.61 1.94
N GLU A 73 18.93 3.53 0.88
CA GLU A 73 18.47 3.09 -0.45
C GLU A 73 17.89 1.67 -0.43
N ALA A 74 18.41 0.81 0.44
CA ALA A 74 17.90 -0.55 0.64
C ALA A 74 16.45 -0.58 1.18
N ASP A 75 15.95 0.49 1.79
CA ASP A 75 14.58 0.55 2.31
C ASP A 75 13.56 0.73 1.17
N VAL A 76 13.96 1.30 0.05
CA VAL A 76 13.08 1.55 -1.11
C VAL A 76 12.49 0.25 -1.66
N PRO A 77 13.29 -0.76 -2.07
CA PRO A 77 12.73 -2.03 -2.55
C PRO A 77 11.95 -2.79 -1.46
N LEU A 78 12.32 -2.66 -0.18
CA LEU A 78 11.57 -3.26 0.93
C LEU A 78 10.18 -2.63 1.08
N LEU A 79 10.07 -1.31 0.91
CA LEU A 79 8.81 -0.58 0.90
C LEU A 79 7.94 -0.98 -0.30
N VAL A 80 8.52 -1.05 -1.50
CA VAL A 80 7.77 -1.47 -2.70
C VAL A 80 7.20 -2.87 -2.50
N SER A 81 8.05 -3.81 -2.07
CA SER A 81 7.65 -5.17 -1.76
C SER A 81 6.58 -5.25 -0.65
N HIS A 82 6.60 -4.31 0.30
CA HIS A 82 5.57 -4.21 1.33
C HIS A 82 4.20 -3.82 0.76
N PHE A 83 4.15 -2.78 -0.07
CA PHE A 83 2.90 -2.37 -0.72
C PHE A 83 2.38 -3.41 -1.70
N GLU A 84 3.26 -4.16 -2.38
CA GLU A 84 2.88 -5.33 -3.19
C GLU A 84 2.19 -6.41 -2.36
N ARG A 85 2.80 -6.81 -1.22
CA ARG A 85 2.18 -7.77 -0.31
C ARG A 85 0.84 -7.27 0.23
N LEU A 86 0.74 -5.98 0.54
CA LEU A 86 -0.50 -5.38 1.05
C LEU A 86 -1.62 -5.44 0.00
N ALA A 87 -1.31 -5.11 -1.26
CA ALA A 87 -2.26 -5.20 -2.37
C ALA A 87 -2.72 -6.65 -2.62
N ILE A 88 -1.78 -7.62 -2.59
CA ILE A 88 -2.09 -9.04 -2.74
C ILE A 88 -2.98 -9.52 -1.59
N ALA A 89 -2.62 -9.20 -0.34
CA ALA A 89 -3.40 -9.59 0.83
C ALA A 89 -4.83 -9.05 0.77
N ALA A 90 -5.00 -7.78 0.40
CA ALA A 90 -6.32 -7.17 0.21
C ALA A 90 -7.14 -7.85 -0.90
N ALA A 91 -6.50 -8.24 -2.00
CA ALA A 91 -7.15 -8.98 -3.08
C ALA A 91 -7.60 -10.38 -2.63
N VAL A 92 -6.74 -11.11 -1.91
CA VAL A 92 -7.04 -12.44 -1.37
C VAL A 92 -8.21 -12.37 -0.39
N VAL A 93 -8.16 -11.45 0.58
CA VAL A 93 -9.24 -11.27 1.57
C VAL A 93 -10.58 -10.95 0.89
N ALA A 94 -10.56 -10.05 -0.10
CA ALA A 94 -11.78 -9.72 -0.85
C ALA A 94 -12.31 -10.92 -1.66
N SER A 95 -11.42 -11.76 -2.22
CA SER A 95 -11.79 -12.97 -2.94
C SER A 95 -12.43 -14.02 -2.03
N VAL A 96 -11.81 -14.29 -0.88
CA VAL A 96 -12.33 -15.23 0.12
C VAL A 96 -13.71 -14.77 0.61
N ARG A 97 -13.87 -13.48 0.92
CA ARG A 97 -15.15 -12.93 1.35
C ARG A 97 -16.26 -13.16 0.31
N ARG A 98 -16.00 -12.85 -0.97
CA ARG A 98 -16.97 -13.08 -2.04
C ARG A 98 -17.33 -14.56 -2.19
N ALA A 99 -16.36 -15.46 -2.07
CA ALA A 99 -16.60 -16.90 -2.11
C ALA A 99 -17.48 -17.35 -0.93
N THR A 100 -17.19 -16.88 0.28
CA THR A 100 -18.00 -17.19 1.47
C THR A 100 -19.44 -16.65 1.37
N GLU A 101 -19.63 -15.46 0.80
CA GLU A 101 -20.96 -14.90 0.55
C GLU A 101 -21.74 -15.71 -0.49
N SER A 102 -21.05 -16.23 -1.52
CA SER A 102 -21.66 -17.11 -2.53
C SER A 102 -22.08 -18.47 -1.98
N LEU A 103 -21.37 -19.02 -0.99
CA LEU A 103 -21.71 -20.30 -0.37
C LEU A 103 -22.92 -20.22 0.57
N LYS A 104 -23.31 -19.02 1.00
CA LYS A 104 -24.47 -18.78 1.87
C LYS A 104 -25.78 -18.55 1.09
N ARG A 105 -25.70 -18.41 -0.23
CA ARG A 105 -26.84 -18.29 -1.14
C ARG A 105 -27.22 -19.65 -1.69
#